data_AF-A0A5S6QTN8-F1
#
_entry.id   AF-A0A5S6QTN8-F1
#
_cell.length_a   1.000
_cell.length_b   1.000
_cell.length_c   1.000
_cell.angle_alpha   90.00
_cell.angle_beta   90.00
_cell.angle_gamma   90.00
#
_symmetry.space_group_name_H-M   'P 1'
#
loop_
_entity.id
_entity.type
_entity.pdbx_description
1 polymer ?
#
loop_
_entity_poly.entity_id
_entity_poly.type
_entity_poly.pdbx_seq_one_letter_code
_entity_poly.pdbx_strand_id
1 'polypeptide(L)'
;MKSICKIHLPTTNGVENKLGSWMNLQLPAMSACETFWPELAQLLKEERHELKVTGSELNSRLEKCGGLPPELFKLASLNFVELSHSTLSHMPDNIGEMSHLTNLVLRRNNLHSLPDSIGLLASLKYLDVSGNNLVELPASIVQCSQLQTMNLSNNRLTVLPENMHSMAWLIHVDASHNELKSIPESLCSSALTHFTELILKHNHIEALPNAIGQLTSLKVLDLSDNCISSLPFELCDCSKLRDLNLTSNPLSDRRLLKLTKEKTPKPLLDYLRQKRPKSNDSTGKASKAARAGRQPTGSANELQETENTIVVEPSNDNHRIRWTSEVADVRPYLICCVVKGLDFVHEDTVKAFLKMQTKLHDTVCQKRVAGTIATHDLNLLQFPLTYTALPPDEISLIPLNRKTTVSAVRLVEILTEEAEALRKEKKRNVYSGIHQYVYLIKNKEKYACLLDADQTVISLPPITNSSSTKVSSTTRDILVEVTSSESFAACKRIMEAFIGHLLEYLTSQAKTGEDKRGVTITLEQAKVWTRDDSSLKSVYPTVNDLHELNARVVRPSREQC
;
A
#
# COMPACT_ATOMS: atom_id res chain seq x y z
N MET A 1 16.14 59.87 8.45
CA MET A 1 16.52 60.51 7.17
C MET A 1 17.37 59.53 6.38
N LYS A 2 16.95 59.22 5.15
CA LYS A 2 17.73 58.91 3.93
C LYS A 2 18.96 58.00 4.10
N SER A 3 19.04 56.85 3.42
CA SER A 3 19.26 56.89 1.97
C SER A 3 18.63 55.72 1.23
N ILE A 4 17.83 56.11 0.24
CA ILE A 4 17.16 55.30 -0.79
C ILE A 4 18.02 55.43 -2.04
N CYS A 5 18.38 54.32 -2.67
CA CYS A 5 18.72 54.29 -4.09
C CYS A 5 17.62 53.51 -4.83
N LYS A 6 16.84 54.26 -5.59
CA LYS A 6 15.95 53.86 -6.70
C LYS A 6 16.56 54.58 -7.92
N ILE A 7 16.61 54.14 -9.17
CA ILE A 7 16.03 53.07 -10.01
C ILE A 7 16.63 53.40 -11.41
N HIS A 8 16.92 52.42 -12.28
CA HIS A 8 16.47 52.43 -13.68
C HIS A 8 16.69 51.06 -14.34
N LEU A 9 15.58 50.50 -14.81
CA LEU A 9 15.42 49.49 -15.86
C LEU A 9 14.64 50.21 -17.00
N PRO A 10 14.45 49.65 -18.21
CA PRO A 10 15.12 48.55 -18.93
C PRO A 10 15.45 48.89 -20.41
N THR A 11 16.20 48.04 -21.12
CA THR A 11 15.97 47.78 -22.56
C THR A 11 16.35 46.35 -22.94
N THR A 12 15.57 45.80 -23.86
CA THR A 12 15.53 44.44 -24.43
C THR A 12 16.59 44.20 -25.52
N ASN A 13 16.70 42.92 -25.94
CA ASN A 13 17.46 42.34 -27.08
C ASN A 13 18.90 41.92 -26.75
N GLY A 14 19.42 40.76 -27.16
CA GLY A 14 18.88 39.55 -27.79
C GLY A 14 19.93 38.45 -27.57
N VAL A 15 19.51 37.26 -27.16
CA VAL A 15 19.62 36.00 -27.93
C VAL A 15 20.81 35.98 -28.90
N GLU A 16 21.99 35.65 -28.39
CA GLU A 16 23.06 34.98 -29.15
C GLU A 16 24.06 34.37 -28.16
N ASN A 17 24.62 33.21 -28.50
CA ASN A 17 25.60 32.41 -27.75
C ASN A 17 25.06 31.37 -26.75
N LYS A 18 24.36 30.35 -27.28
CA LYS A 18 24.47 28.95 -26.80
C LYS A 18 24.55 27.91 -27.93
N LEU A 19 25.01 28.32 -29.12
CA LEU A 19 25.27 27.40 -30.26
C LEU A 19 26.71 26.84 -30.28
N GLY A 20 27.61 27.33 -29.44
CA GLY A 20 29.04 26.95 -29.45
C GLY A 20 29.42 25.69 -28.66
N SER A 21 28.50 25.06 -27.94
CA SER A 21 28.82 23.88 -27.09
C SER A 21 28.53 22.53 -27.76
N TRP A 22 27.89 22.52 -28.94
CA TRP A 22 27.49 21.29 -29.63
C TRP A 22 28.37 20.97 -30.86
N MET A 23 29.30 21.86 -31.22
CA MET A 23 30.26 21.63 -32.32
C MET A 23 31.45 20.72 -31.93
N ASN A 24 31.54 20.27 -30.68
CA ASN A 24 32.63 19.40 -30.18
C ASN A 24 32.21 17.96 -29.85
N LEU A 25 31.00 17.54 -30.23
CA LEU A 25 30.77 16.12 -30.48
C LEU A 25 31.33 15.84 -31.87
N GLN A 26 32.57 15.37 -31.90
CA GLN A 26 33.21 14.80 -33.07
C GLN A 26 32.23 13.76 -33.65
N LEU A 27 31.57 14.11 -34.77
CA LEU A 27 30.73 13.19 -35.53
C LEU A 27 31.58 11.94 -35.80
N PRO A 28 31.20 10.76 -35.28
CA PRO A 28 31.84 9.53 -35.72
C PRO A 28 31.62 9.42 -37.23
N ALA A 29 32.59 8.88 -37.95
CA ALA A 29 32.44 8.58 -39.38
C ALA A 29 31.06 7.97 -39.66
N MET A 30 30.36 8.52 -40.67
CA MET A 30 28.98 8.18 -41.02
C MET A 30 28.69 6.68 -40.84
N SER A 31 27.95 6.34 -39.79
CA SER A 31 27.56 4.95 -39.58
C SER A 31 26.51 4.59 -40.63
N ALA A 32 26.59 3.39 -41.20
CA ALA A 32 25.58 2.91 -42.15
C ALA A 32 24.14 2.94 -41.56
N CYS A 33 24.01 2.98 -40.24
CA CYS A 33 22.75 2.92 -39.50
C CYS A 33 21.93 4.22 -39.56
N GLU A 34 22.56 5.39 -39.59
CA GLU A 34 21.86 6.69 -39.69
C GLU A 34 21.08 6.82 -41.00
N THR A 35 21.53 6.16 -42.06
CA THR A 35 20.85 6.16 -43.38
C THR A 35 19.51 5.41 -43.32
N PHE A 36 19.38 4.42 -42.44
CA PHE A 36 18.20 3.56 -42.34
C PHE A 36 17.23 3.99 -41.25
N TRP A 37 17.62 4.94 -40.40
CA TRP A 37 16.78 5.58 -39.39
C TRP A 37 16.84 7.11 -39.53
N PRO A 38 16.38 7.67 -40.66
CA PRO A 38 16.51 9.10 -40.95
C PRO A 38 15.80 9.99 -39.93
N GLU A 39 14.77 9.46 -39.25
CA GLU A 39 14.06 10.17 -38.21
C GLU A 39 14.94 10.42 -36.98
N LEU A 40 16.00 9.66 -36.70
CA LEU A 40 16.85 9.92 -35.53
C LEU A 40 17.52 11.29 -35.60
N ALA A 41 18.03 11.67 -36.78
CA ALA A 41 18.61 12.99 -37.00
C ALA A 41 17.54 14.10 -36.95
N GLN A 42 16.34 13.81 -37.45
CA GLN A 42 15.22 14.76 -37.42
C GLN A 42 14.66 14.95 -36.01
N LEU A 43 14.52 13.88 -35.22
CA LEU A 43 14.06 13.89 -33.82
C LEU A 43 14.98 14.76 -32.95
N LEU A 44 16.30 14.66 -33.17
CA LEU A 44 17.31 15.50 -32.50
C LEU A 44 17.22 16.96 -32.92
N LYS A 45 16.95 17.24 -34.20
CA LYS A 45 16.88 18.61 -34.73
C LYS A 45 15.58 19.33 -34.38
N GLU A 46 14.47 18.60 -34.32
CA GLU A 46 13.12 19.14 -34.14
C GLU A 46 12.57 18.97 -32.72
N GLU A 47 13.39 18.46 -31.78
CA GLU A 47 13.00 18.17 -30.38
C GLU A 47 11.70 17.35 -30.26
N ARG A 48 11.47 16.45 -31.22
CA ARG A 48 10.27 15.61 -31.22
C ARG A 48 10.31 14.62 -30.06
N HIS A 49 9.15 14.37 -29.48
CA HIS A 49 8.97 13.50 -28.32
C HIS A 49 8.43 12.11 -28.67
N GLU A 50 8.04 11.87 -29.93
CA GLU A 50 7.35 10.64 -30.34
C GLU A 50 8.07 9.96 -31.51
N LEU A 51 8.34 8.66 -31.37
CA LEU A 51 8.81 7.79 -32.43
C LEU A 51 7.78 6.68 -32.69
N LYS A 52 7.40 6.50 -33.95
CA LYS A 52 6.52 5.43 -34.39
C LYS A 52 7.04 4.81 -35.67
N VAL A 53 7.41 3.54 -35.62
CA VAL A 53 7.86 2.75 -36.77
C VAL A 53 7.22 1.37 -36.66
N THR A 54 6.47 0.95 -37.69
CA THR A 54 5.67 -0.29 -37.63
C THR A 54 5.71 -1.07 -38.93
N GLY A 55 5.41 -2.36 -38.87
CA GLY A 55 5.18 -3.17 -40.08
C GLY A 55 6.45 -3.49 -40.86
N SER A 56 6.30 -3.57 -42.18
CA SER A 56 7.38 -3.86 -43.12
C SER A 56 8.52 -2.84 -43.07
N GLU A 57 8.22 -1.59 -42.71
CA GLU A 57 9.23 -0.55 -42.57
C GLU A 57 10.20 -0.88 -41.42
N LEU A 58 9.66 -1.26 -40.26
CA LEU A 58 10.49 -1.69 -39.13
C LEU A 58 11.30 -2.94 -39.51
N ASN A 59 10.70 -3.91 -40.20
CA ASN A 59 11.41 -5.11 -40.66
C ASN A 59 12.59 -4.78 -41.56
N SER A 60 12.40 -3.91 -42.57
CA SER A 60 13.50 -3.54 -43.48
C SER A 60 14.64 -2.86 -42.73
N ARG A 61 14.34 -2.05 -41.70
CA ARG A 61 15.36 -1.40 -40.88
C ARG A 61 16.10 -2.40 -40.00
N LEU A 62 15.38 -3.31 -39.34
CA LEU A 62 15.97 -4.36 -38.52
C LEU A 62 16.89 -5.28 -39.34
N GLU A 63 16.47 -5.68 -40.53
CA GLU A 63 17.28 -6.52 -41.44
C GLU A 63 18.57 -5.82 -41.88
N LYS A 64 18.50 -4.53 -42.20
CA LYS A 64 19.67 -3.75 -42.67
C LYS A 64 20.63 -3.36 -41.54
N CYS A 65 20.09 -3.08 -40.35
CA CYS A 65 20.85 -2.62 -39.19
C CYS A 65 21.30 -3.76 -38.26
N GLY A 66 20.78 -4.98 -38.45
CA GLY A 66 21.02 -6.10 -37.54
C GLY A 66 20.33 -5.97 -36.18
N GLY A 67 19.35 -5.07 -36.05
CA GLY A 67 18.66 -4.77 -34.79
C GLY A 67 18.26 -3.31 -34.64
N LEU A 68 17.87 -2.93 -33.42
CA LEU A 68 17.61 -1.53 -33.07
C LEU A 68 18.93 -0.81 -32.80
N PRO A 69 19.16 0.39 -33.39
CA PRO A 69 20.39 1.13 -33.18
C PRO A 69 20.52 1.61 -31.72
N PRO A 70 21.70 1.46 -31.07
CA PRO A 70 21.94 1.97 -29.71
C PRO A 70 21.66 3.47 -29.56
N GLU A 71 21.86 4.24 -30.62
CA GLU A 71 21.63 5.69 -30.66
C GLU A 71 20.18 6.08 -30.39
N LEU A 72 19.22 5.20 -30.73
CA LEU A 72 17.80 5.42 -30.46
C LEU A 72 17.53 5.64 -28.96
N PHE A 73 18.21 4.86 -28.12
CA PHE A 73 17.95 4.86 -26.68
C PHE A 73 18.60 6.03 -25.94
N LYS A 74 19.51 6.76 -26.60
CA LYS A 74 20.15 7.98 -26.07
C LYS A 74 19.28 9.24 -26.26
N LEU A 75 18.16 9.13 -26.98
CA LEU A 75 17.26 10.24 -27.25
C LEU A 75 16.40 10.56 -26.02
N ALA A 76 16.95 11.38 -25.13
CA ALA A 76 16.30 11.78 -23.88
C ALA A 76 14.98 12.57 -24.08
N SER A 77 14.71 13.10 -25.27
CA SER A 77 13.46 13.82 -25.56
C SER A 77 12.26 12.89 -25.73
N LEU A 78 12.44 11.60 -25.99
CA LEU A 78 11.33 10.72 -26.34
C LEU A 78 10.48 10.35 -25.11
N ASN A 79 9.18 10.62 -25.22
CA ASN A 79 8.15 10.19 -24.27
C ASN A 79 7.28 9.04 -24.82
N PHE A 80 7.21 8.87 -26.14
CA PHE A 80 6.41 7.85 -26.80
C PHE A 80 7.25 7.06 -27.82
N VAL A 81 7.25 5.73 -27.71
CA VAL A 81 7.88 4.82 -28.66
C VAL A 81 6.90 3.72 -29.04
N GLU A 82 6.56 3.64 -30.33
CA GLU A 82 5.82 2.53 -30.93
C GLU A 82 6.69 1.79 -31.96
N LEU A 83 7.03 0.55 -31.66
CA LEU A 83 7.77 -0.38 -32.51
C LEU A 83 6.95 -1.67 -32.63
N SER A 84 5.99 -1.73 -33.56
CA SER A 84 4.93 -2.74 -33.56
C SER A 84 4.69 -3.41 -34.92
N HIS A 85 4.02 -4.56 -34.93
CA HIS A 85 3.69 -5.34 -36.13
C HIS A 85 4.93 -5.75 -36.95
N SER A 86 6.01 -6.15 -36.28
CA SER A 86 7.30 -6.42 -36.91
C SER A 86 7.90 -7.77 -36.46
N THR A 87 9.09 -8.10 -36.95
CA THR A 87 9.81 -9.32 -36.59
C THR A 87 10.77 -9.15 -35.40
N LEU A 88 10.67 -8.03 -34.66
CA LEU A 88 11.53 -7.73 -33.51
C LEU A 88 11.50 -8.87 -32.49
N SER A 89 12.64 -9.54 -32.28
CA SER A 89 12.75 -10.73 -31.44
C SER A 89 13.30 -10.45 -30.03
N HIS A 90 14.06 -9.37 -29.87
CA HIS A 90 14.67 -8.97 -28.59
C HIS A 90 14.67 -7.45 -28.47
N MET A 91 14.47 -6.95 -27.24
CA MET A 91 14.65 -5.54 -26.90
C MET A 91 15.99 -5.38 -26.17
N PRO A 92 16.90 -4.50 -26.63
CA PRO A 92 18.22 -4.34 -26.00
C PRO A 92 18.13 -3.66 -24.63
N ASP A 93 19.11 -3.95 -23.77
CA ASP A 93 19.21 -3.40 -22.41
C ASP A 93 19.28 -1.87 -22.38
N ASN A 94 19.73 -1.22 -23.46
CA ASN A 94 19.78 0.24 -23.55
C ASN A 94 18.41 0.91 -23.40
N ILE A 95 17.28 0.19 -23.51
CA ILE A 95 15.95 0.75 -23.24
C ILE A 95 15.86 1.46 -21.89
N GLY A 96 16.59 0.98 -20.88
CA GLY A 96 16.64 1.60 -19.55
C GLY A 96 17.25 3.01 -19.51
N GLU A 97 17.95 3.44 -20.56
CA GLU A 97 18.50 4.81 -20.68
C GLU A 97 17.41 5.85 -20.95
N MET A 98 16.23 5.43 -21.44
CA MET A 98 15.12 6.31 -21.84
C MET A 98 14.29 6.79 -20.63
N SER A 99 14.92 7.47 -19.68
CA SER A 99 14.32 7.87 -18.38
C SER A 99 13.04 8.74 -18.45
N HIS A 100 12.81 9.42 -19.58
CA HIS A 100 11.63 10.25 -19.84
C HIS A 100 10.49 9.53 -20.58
N LEU A 101 10.67 8.26 -20.94
CA LEU A 101 9.68 7.49 -21.67
C LEU A 101 8.43 7.27 -20.82
N THR A 102 7.27 7.69 -21.33
CA THR A 102 5.97 7.52 -20.66
C THR A 102 5.13 6.42 -21.31
N ASN A 103 5.33 6.16 -22.60
CA ASN A 103 4.54 5.22 -23.38
C ASN A 103 5.46 4.33 -24.23
N LEU A 104 5.41 3.02 -23.99
CA LEU A 104 6.14 2.01 -24.75
C LEU A 104 5.17 1.00 -25.36
N VAL A 105 5.15 0.93 -26.69
CA VAL A 105 4.23 0.09 -27.48
C VAL A 105 5.02 -0.84 -28.39
N LEU A 106 5.06 -2.12 -28.03
CA LEU A 106 5.82 -3.19 -28.67
C LEU A 106 4.91 -4.35 -29.12
N ARG A 107 3.67 -4.05 -29.49
CA ARG A 107 2.66 -5.07 -29.80
C ARG A 107 2.93 -5.78 -31.12
N ARG A 108 2.51 -7.05 -31.20
CA ARG A 108 2.60 -7.90 -32.40
C ARG A 108 4.02 -7.96 -32.94
N ASN A 109 4.99 -8.31 -32.09
CA ASN A 109 6.34 -8.66 -32.48
C ASN A 109 6.65 -10.12 -32.10
N ASN A 110 7.92 -10.51 -32.11
CA ASN A 110 8.38 -11.85 -31.77
C ASN A 110 9.19 -11.86 -30.45
N LEU A 111 8.92 -10.93 -29.53
CA LEU A 111 9.70 -10.82 -28.28
C LEU A 111 9.52 -12.07 -27.41
N HIS A 112 10.63 -12.65 -26.97
CA HIS A 112 10.64 -13.80 -26.04
C HIS A 112 10.81 -13.40 -24.57
N SER A 113 11.47 -12.27 -24.33
CA SER A 113 11.65 -11.66 -23.01
C SER A 113 11.73 -10.15 -23.13
N LEU A 114 11.61 -9.46 -21.99
CA LEU A 114 11.95 -8.05 -21.85
C LEU A 114 13.25 -7.94 -21.03
N PRO A 115 14.12 -6.96 -21.32
CA PRO A 115 15.36 -6.77 -20.58
C PRO A 115 15.08 -6.30 -19.15
N ASP A 116 15.93 -6.69 -18.20
CA ASP A 116 15.83 -6.26 -16.80
C ASP A 116 15.90 -4.73 -16.66
N SER A 117 16.56 -4.05 -17.60
CA SER A 117 16.68 -2.60 -17.60
C SER A 117 15.35 -1.87 -17.81
N ILE A 118 14.26 -2.56 -18.19
CA ILE A 118 12.92 -1.97 -18.29
C ILE A 118 12.46 -1.37 -16.94
N GLY A 119 12.91 -1.93 -15.82
CA GLY A 119 12.63 -1.42 -14.48
C GLY A 119 13.18 -0.02 -14.20
N LEU A 120 14.16 0.45 -15.00
CA LEU A 120 14.75 1.79 -14.89
C LEU A 120 13.84 2.89 -15.47
N LEU A 121 12.77 2.53 -16.19
CA LEU A 121 11.84 3.47 -16.81
C LEU A 121 10.87 4.07 -15.77
N ALA A 122 11.39 4.90 -14.87
CA ALA A 122 10.66 5.46 -13.74
C ALA A 122 9.45 6.34 -14.12
N SER A 123 9.43 6.87 -15.35
CA SER A 123 8.36 7.73 -15.89
C SER A 123 7.30 6.95 -16.69
N LEU A 124 7.47 5.63 -16.86
CA LEU A 124 6.60 4.82 -17.72
C LEU A 124 5.19 4.72 -17.13
N LYS A 125 4.18 5.07 -17.92
CA LYS A 125 2.76 5.05 -17.56
C LYS A 125 1.98 4.01 -18.34
N TYR A 126 2.37 3.76 -19.58
CA TYR A 126 1.69 2.82 -20.48
C TYR A 126 2.68 1.85 -21.10
N LEU A 127 2.44 0.56 -20.91
CA LEU A 127 3.19 -0.52 -21.52
C LEU A 127 2.24 -1.44 -22.29
N ASP A 128 2.47 -1.60 -23.59
CA ASP A 128 1.79 -2.60 -24.42
C ASP A 128 2.81 -3.51 -25.07
N VAL A 129 2.83 -4.76 -24.65
CA VAL A 129 3.67 -5.85 -25.19
C VAL A 129 2.79 -7.00 -25.70
N SER A 130 1.55 -6.69 -26.08
CA SER A 130 0.57 -7.70 -26.50
C SER A 130 0.95 -8.38 -27.82
N GLY A 131 0.59 -9.65 -27.99
CA GLY A 131 0.86 -10.38 -29.23
C GLY A 131 2.34 -10.68 -29.45
N ASN A 132 3.07 -11.03 -28.38
CA ASN A 132 4.47 -11.47 -28.45
C ASN A 132 4.57 -12.95 -28.00
N ASN A 133 5.79 -13.44 -27.75
CA ASN A 133 6.06 -14.79 -27.26
C ASN A 133 6.65 -14.78 -25.84
N LEU A 134 6.28 -13.80 -25.01
CA LEU A 134 6.80 -13.66 -23.65
C LEU A 134 6.35 -14.83 -22.76
N VAL A 135 7.30 -15.47 -22.07
CA VAL A 135 7.04 -16.58 -21.13
C VAL A 135 7.01 -16.10 -19.68
N GLU A 136 7.75 -15.04 -19.38
CA GLU A 136 7.80 -14.35 -18.09
C GLU A 136 8.07 -12.85 -18.30
N LEU A 137 7.83 -12.06 -17.25
CA LEU A 137 8.25 -10.66 -17.17
C LEU A 137 9.48 -10.55 -16.26
N PRO A 138 10.41 -9.63 -16.55
CA PRO A 138 11.55 -9.41 -15.67
C PRO A 138 11.07 -8.92 -14.31
N ALA A 139 11.69 -9.42 -13.23
CA ALA A 139 11.31 -9.06 -11.86
C ALA A 139 11.41 -7.54 -11.61
N SER A 140 12.29 -6.85 -12.34
CA SER A 140 12.46 -5.40 -12.27
C SER A 140 11.26 -4.59 -12.78
N ILE A 141 10.31 -5.18 -13.52
CA ILE A 141 9.15 -4.46 -14.06
C ILE A 141 8.33 -3.77 -12.96
N VAL A 142 8.33 -4.32 -11.74
CA VAL A 142 7.65 -3.76 -10.57
C VAL A 142 8.26 -2.44 -10.05
N GLN A 143 9.45 -2.08 -10.55
CA GLN A 143 10.11 -0.80 -10.28
C GLN A 143 9.54 0.35 -11.12
N CYS A 144 8.75 0.05 -12.16
CA CYS A 144 8.00 1.05 -12.94
C CYS A 144 6.85 1.64 -12.11
N SER A 145 7.19 2.41 -11.08
CA SER A 145 6.25 2.87 -10.05
C SER A 145 5.13 3.78 -10.56
N GLN A 146 5.29 4.40 -11.74
CA GLN A 146 4.27 5.25 -12.36
C GLN A 146 3.36 4.52 -13.35
N LEU A 147 3.54 3.20 -13.53
CA LEU A 147 2.80 2.45 -14.53
C LEU A 147 1.31 2.40 -14.17
N GLN A 148 0.47 2.79 -15.13
CA GLN A 148 -0.98 2.86 -15.00
C GLN A 148 -1.68 1.77 -15.80
N THR A 149 -1.14 1.45 -16.98
CA THR A 149 -1.74 0.47 -17.89
C THR A 149 -0.67 -0.50 -18.37
N MET A 150 -0.97 -1.79 -18.22
CA MET A 150 -0.14 -2.87 -18.71
C MET A 150 -0.98 -3.82 -19.57
N ASN A 151 -0.67 -3.88 -20.86
CA ASN A 151 -1.26 -4.84 -21.79
C ASN A 151 -0.23 -5.92 -22.13
N LEU A 152 -0.48 -7.11 -21.59
CA LEU A 152 0.30 -8.33 -21.72
C LEU A 152 -0.44 -9.40 -22.55
N SER A 153 -1.58 -9.05 -23.14
CA SER A 153 -2.46 -10.03 -23.77
C SER A 153 -1.81 -10.75 -24.94
N ASN A 154 -2.24 -11.99 -25.23
CA ASN A 154 -1.75 -12.79 -26.34
C ASN A 154 -0.23 -13.03 -26.26
N ASN A 155 0.22 -13.56 -25.13
CA ASN A 155 1.60 -14.01 -24.89
C ASN A 155 1.57 -15.47 -24.41
N ARG A 156 2.65 -15.95 -23.78
CA ARG A 156 2.77 -17.29 -23.20
C ARG A 156 3.14 -17.21 -21.72
N LEU A 157 2.70 -16.16 -21.04
CA LEU A 157 3.08 -15.91 -19.65
C LEU A 157 2.52 -17.02 -18.76
N THR A 158 3.41 -17.65 -18.00
CA THR A 158 3.03 -18.72 -17.04
C THR A 158 2.79 -18.17 -15.64
N VAL A 159 3.42 -17.04 -15.31
CA VAL A 159 3.29 -16.32 -14.05
C VAL A 159 3.31 -14.81 -14.28
N LEU A 160 2.64 -14.06 -13.40
CA LEU A 160 2.84 -12.62 -13.24
C LEU A 160 3.92 -12.38 -12.17
N PRO A 161 4.64 -11.24 -12.21
CA PRO A 161 5.71 -10.95 -11.26
C PRO A 161 5.15 -10.84 -9.83
N GLU A 162 5.97 -11.24 -8.85
CA GLU A 162 5.68 -10.98 -7.45
C GLU A 162 5.90 -9.50 -7.09
N ASN A 163 5.36 -9.06 -5.96
CA ASN A 163 5.48 -7.68 -5.45
C ASN A 163 4.81 -6.59 -6.30
N MET A 164 3.75 -6.91 -7.06
CA MET A 164 3.02 -5.90 -7.85
C MET A 164 2.37 -4.79 -7.00
N HIS A 165 2.26 -4.98 -5.68
CA HIS A 165 1.80 -3.95 -4.74
C HIS A 165 2.66 -2.68 -4.74
N SER A 166 3.90 -2.71 -5.23
CA SER A 166 4.76 -1.52 -5.39
C SER A 166 4.28 -0.57 -6.49
N MET A 167 3.49 -1.07 -7.44
CA MET A 167 2.96 -0.32 -8.59
C MET A 167 1.68 0.41 -8.21
N ALA A 168 1.76 1.32 -7.24
CA ALA A 168 0.59 1.96 -6.60
C ALA A 168 -0.33 2.73 -7.58
N TRP A 169 0.16 3.08 -8.77
CA TRP A 169 -0.59 3.81 -9.80
C TRP A 169 -1.28 2.92 -10.83
N LEU A 170 -1.20 1.59 -10.69
CA LEU A 170 -1.79 0.66 -11.64
C LEU A 170 -3.32 0.79 -11.67
N ILE A 171 -3.87 0.94 -12.88
CA ILE A 171 -5.30 1.16 -13.15
C ILE A 171 -5.88 -0.05 -13.91
N HIS A 172 -5.16 -0.51 -14.91
CA HIS A 172 -5.62 -1.53 -15.86
C HIS A 172 -4.52 -2.54 -16.14
N VAL A 173 -4.84 -3.83 -15.99
CA VAL A 173 -4.00 -4.95 -16.39
C VAL A 173 -4.82 -5.87 -17.29
N ASP A 174 -4.35 -6.07 -18.51
CA ASP A 174 -4.84 -7.11 -19.40
C ASP A 174 -3.74 -8.15 -19.64
N ALA A 175 -3.93 -9.35 -19.11
CA ALA A 175 -3.09 -10.50 -19.40
C ALA A 175 -3.90 -11.66 -19.98
N SER A 176 -4.93 -11.34 -20.77
CA SER A 176 -5.75 -12.33 -21.47
C SER A 176 -4.95 -13.14 -22.49
N HIS A 177 -5.40 -14.36 -22.80
CA HIS A 177 -4.74 -15.24 -23.76
C HIS A 177 -3.26 -15.48 -23.39
N ASN A 178 -3.04 -16.02 -22.19
CA ASN A 178 -1.75 -16.44 -21.66
C ASN A 178 -1.89 -17.85 -21.04
N GLU A 179 -0.86 -18.31 -20.33
CA GLU A 179 -0.80 -19.64 -19.69
C GLU A 179 -0.80 -19.53 -18.15
N LEU A 180 -1.37 -18.45 -17.60
CA LEU A 180 -1.34 -18.15 -16.16
C LEU A 180 -2.14 -19.18 -15.36
N LYS A 181 -1.54 -19.74 -14.31
CA LYS A 181 -2.21 -20.72 -13.41
C LYS A 181 -2.79 -20.11 -12.14
N SER A 182 -2.30 -18.95 -11.74
CA SER A 182 -2.71 -18.26 -10.52
C SER A 182 -2.62 -16.75 -10.68
N ILE A 183 -3.29 -16.04 -9.78
CA ILE A 183 -3.18 -14.59 -9.62
C ILE A 183 -2.28 -14.36 -8.39
N PRO A 184 -1.17 -13.61 -8.49
CA PRO A 184 -0.31 -13.36 -7.34
C PRO A 184 -1.08 -12.53 -6.29
N GLU A 185 -0.96 -12.89 -5.01
CA GLU A 185 -1.65 -12.18 -3.93
C GLU A 185 -1.26 -10.69 -3.89
N SER A 186 -0.04 -10.37 -4.31
CA SER A 186 0.45 -8.99 -4.40
C SER A 186 -0.32 -8.11 -5.39
N LEU A 187 -0.96 -8.68 -6.42
CA LEU A 187 -1.86 -7.97 -7.35
C LEU A 187 -3.26 -7.75 -6.75
N CYS A 188 -3.59 -8.43 -5.65
CA CYS A 188 -4.82 -8.26 -4.90
C CYS A 188 -4.60 -7.42 -3.62
N SER A 189 -3.59 -6.55 -3.60
CA SER A 189 -3.25 -5.73 -2.43
C SER A 189 -4.12 -4.48 -2.30
N SER A 190 -4.51 -4.13 -1.07
CA SER A 190 -5.13 -2.83 -0.75
C SER A 190 -4.27 -1.60 -1.10
N ALA A 191 -2.96 -1.77 -1.37
CA ALA A 191 -2.08 -0.69 -1.84
C ALA A 191 -2.45 -0.19 -3.25
N LEU A 192 -3.10 -1.03 -4.07
CA LEU A 192 -3.49 -0.73 -5.45
C LEU A 192 -4.79 0.07 -5.49
N THR A 193 -4.78 1.26 -4.88
CA THR A 193 -5.99 2.09 -4.68
C THR A 193 -6.64 2.59 -5.98
N HIS A 194 -5.87 2.64 -7.07
CA HIS A 194 -6.32 3.07 -8.40
C HIS A 194 -6.73 1.91 -9.31
N PHE A 195 -6.57 0.66 -8.87
CA PHE A 195 -6.75 -0.49 -9.74
C PHE A 195 -8.24 -0.78 -9.99
N THR A 196 -8.66 -0.61 -11.24
CA THR A 196 -10.07 -0.65 -11.64
C THR A 196 -10.41 -1.80 -12.58
N GLU A 197 -9.46 -2.31 -13.35
CA GLU A 197 -9.73 -3.28 -14.40
C GLU A 197 -8.67 -4.38 -14.42
N LEU A 198 -9.12 -5.62 -14.24
CA LEU A 198 -8.29 -6.81 -14.34
C LEU A 198 -8.91 -7.79 -15.35
N ILE A 199 -8.22 -7.99 -16.47
CA ILE A 199 -8.66 -8.85 -17.56
C ILE A 199 -7.68 -10.02 -17.66
N LEU A 200 -8.14 -11.22 -17.32
CA LEU A 200 -7.38 -12.47 -17.26
C LEU A 200 -8.07 -13.59 -18.04
N LYS A 201 -8.93 -13.23 -19.00
CA LYS A 201 -9.65 -14.15 -19.87
C LYS A 201 -8.73 -15.12 -20.62
N HIS A 202 -9.17 -16.36 -20.88
CA HIS A 202 -8.40 -17.36 -21.62
C HIS A 202 -7.02 -17.60 -20.99
N ASN A 203 -7.03 -18.13 -19.78
CA ASN A 203 -5.84 -18.56 -19.04
C ASN A 203 -6.11 -19.95 -18.41
N HIS A 204 -5.25 -20.38 -17.49
CA HIS A 204 -5.37 -21.65 -16.76
C HIS A 204 -5.59 -21.42 -15.25
N ILE A 205 -6.20 -20.29 -14.87
CA ILE A 205 -6.34 -19.91 -13.46
C ILE A 205 -7.27 -20.89 -12.74
N GLU A 206 -6.78 -21.52 -11.68
CA GLU A 206 -7.52 -22.56 -10.94
C GLU A 206 -8.36 -22.01 -9.78
N ALA A 207 -7.93 -20.90 -9.19
CA ALA A 207 -8.59 -20.25 -8.06
C ALA A 207 -8.26 -18.75 -8.00
N LEU A 208 -9.15 -17.97 -7.40
CA LEU A 208 -8.86 -16.59 -7.01
C LEU A 208 -8.32 -16.58 -5.56
N PRO A 209 -7.35 -15.71 -5.24
CA PRO A 209 -6.92 -15.50 -3.86
C PRO A 209 -8.03 -14.85 -3.04
N ASN A 210 -8.12 -15.17 -1.73
CA ASN A 210 -9.07 -14.52 -0.82
C ASN A 210 -8.82 -13.00 -0.75
N ALA A 211 -7.58 -12.56 -0.96
CA ALA A 211 -7.20 -11.15 -1.02
C ALA A 211 -7.94 -10.36 -2.12
N ILE A 212 -8.62 -11.00 -3.09
CA ILE A 212 -9.38 -10.31 -4.14
C ILE A 212 -10.36 -9.26 -3.57
N GLY A 213 -10.93 -9.52 -2.38
CA GLY A 213 -11.83 -8.60 -1.69
C GLY A 213 -11.19 -7.28 -1.27
N GLN A 214 -9.86 -7.20 -1.21
CA GLN A 214 -9.12 -5.97 -0.90
C GLN A 214 -9.13 -4.96 -2.06
N LEU A 215 -9.44 -5.40 -3.29
CA LEU A 215 -9.50 -4.54 -4.48
C LEU A 215 -10.80 -3.70 -4.50
N THR A 216 -10.93 -2.80 -3.53
CA THR A 216 -12.12 -1.96 -3.33
C THR A 216 -12.41 -0.98 -4.48
N SER A 217 -11.42 -0.71 -5.33
CA SER A 217 -11.58 0.13 -6.53
C SER A 217 -11.91 -0.66 -7.80
N LEU A 218 -11.85 -1.99 -7.78
CA LEU A 218 -12.09 -2.85 -8.94
C LEU A 218 -13.51 -2.68 -9.46
N LYS A 219 -13.63 -2.42 -10.76
CA LYS A 219 -14.90 -2.21 -11.49
C LYS A 219 -15.15 -3.33 -12.48
N VAL A 220 -14.10 -3.81 -13.16
CA VAL A 220 -14.17 -4.85 -14.18
C VAL A 220 -13.22 -5.98 -13.80
N LEU A 221 -13.76 -7.20 -13.73
CA LEU A 221 -13.01 -8.43 -13.55
C LEU A 221 -13.46 -9.43 -14.61
N ASP A 222 -12.60 -9.71 -15.59
CA ASP A 222 -12.85 -10.77 -16.58
C ASP A 222 -11.93 -11.96 -16.34
N LEU A 223 -12.53 -13.08 -15.93
CA LEU A 223 -11.89 -14.35 -15.67
C LEU A 223 -12.53 -15.45 -16.54
N SER A 224 -13.18 -15.10 -17.64
CA SER A 224 -13.80 -16.08 -18.53
C SER A 224 -12.78 -17.03 -19.15
N ASP A 225 -13.23 -18.25 -19.46
CA ASP A 225 -12.39 -19.28 -20.09
C ASP A 225 -11.12 -19.59 -19.27
N ASN A 226 -11.33 -19.99 -18.01
CA ASN A 226 -10.29 -20.39 -17.05
C ASN A 226 -10.66 -21.74 -16.39
N CYS A 227 -9.87 -22.17 -15.40
CA CYS A 227 -10.05 -23.44 -14.68
C CYS A 227 -10.66 -23.25 -13.27
N ILE A 228 -11.39 -22.16 -13.04
CA ILE A 228 -11.86 -21.80 -11.69
C ILE A 228 -12.98 -22.75 -11.25
N SER A 229 -12.72 -23.49 -10.17
CA SER A 229 -13.66 -24.50 -9.63
C SER A 229 -14.57 -23.96 -8.51
N SER A 230 -14.13 -22.92 -7.82
CA SER A 230 -14.85 -22.26 -6.72
C SER A 230 -14.46 -20.78 -6.63
N LEU A 231 -15.29 -19.98 -5.94
CA LEU A 231 -15.05 -18.55 -5.74
C LEU A 231 -14.89 -18.26 -4.24
N PRO A 232 -13.92 -17.42 -3.84
CA PRO A 232 -13.81 -16.96 -2.46
C PRO A 232 -15.02 -16.08 -2.09
N PHE A 233 -15.43 -16.11 -0.82
CA PHE A 233 -16.55 -15.28 -0.36
C PHE A 233 -16.19 -13.79 -0.40
N GLU A 234 -14.91 -13.49 -0.22
CA GLU A 234 -14.30 -12.16 -0.22
C GLU A 234 -14.50 -11.41 -1.55
N LEU A 235 -14.80 -12.11 -2.65
CA LEU A 235 -15.19 -11.46 -3.90
C LEU A 235 -16.42 -10.54 -3.72
N CYS A 236 -17.28 -10.79 -2.73
CA CYS A 236 -18.41 -9.92 -2.40
C CYS A 236 -18.00 -8.58 -1.78
N ASP A 237 -16.76 -8.44 -1.34
CA ASP A 237 -16.20 -7.24 -0.69
C ASP A 237 -15.64 -6.23 -1.73
N CYS A 238 -15.56 -6.62 -3.01
CA CYS A 238 -15.28 -5.73 -4.15
C CYS A 238 -16.45 -4.76 -4.40
N SER A 239 -16.59 -3.74 -3.55
CA SER A 239 -17.77 -2.85 -3.48
C SER A 239 -18.09 -2.07 -4.76
N LYS A 240 -17.11 -1.84 -5.63
CA LYS A 240 -17.28 -1.10 -6.90
C LYS A 240 -17.39 -2.01 -8.13
N LEU A 241 -17.41 -3.33 -7.96
CA LEU A 241 -17.44 -4.29 -9.06
C LEU A 241 -18.78 -4.19 -9.79
N ARG A 242 -18.72 -3.82 -11.07
CA ARG A 242 -19.88 -3.62 -11.95
C ARG A 242 -19.95 -4.65 -13.05
N ASP A 243 -18.80 -5.11 -13.54
CA ASP A 243 -18.69 -6.09 -14.59
C ASP A 243 -17.82 -7.26 -14.08
N LEU A 244 -18.45 -8.43 -13.96
CA LEU A 244 -17.79 -9.68 -13.56
C LEU A 244 -18.10 -10.74 -14.61
N ASN A 245 -17.07 -11.21 -15.29
CA ASN A 245 -17.20 -12.29 -16.26
C ASN A 245 -16.49 -13.55 -15.75
N LEU A 246 -17.27 -14.61 -15.55
CA LEU A 246 -16.82 -15.92 -15.08
C LEU A 246 -17.31 -17.04 -15.99
N THR A 247 -17.75 -16.73 -17.22
CA THR A 247 -18.25 -17.73 -18.16
C THR A 247 -17.15 -18.73 -18.51
N SER A 248 -17.53 -19.94 -18.91
CA SER A 248 -16.58 -20.99 -19.30
C SER A 248 -15.56 -21.35 -18.21
N ASN A 249 -16.00 -21.43 -16.96
CA ASN A 249 -15.23 -21.97 -15.83
C ASN A 249 -15.91 -23.22 -15.26
N PRO A 250 -15.15 -24.23 -14.79
CA PRO A 250 -15.68 -25.47 -14.21
C PRO A 250 -16.18 -25.28 -12.76
N LEU A 251 -17.04 -24.29 -12.51
CA LEU A 251 -17.57 -24.00 -11.17
C LEU A 251 -18.39 -25.17 -10.62
N SER A 252 -18.00 -25.64 -9.44
CA SER A 252 -18.62 -26.80 -8.78
C SER A 252 -20.04 -26.51 -8.29
N ASP A 253 -20.32 -25.26 -7.90
CA ASP A 253 -21.64 -24.83 -7.46
C ASP A 253 -22.53 -24.53 -8.67
N ARG A 254 -23.51 -25.42 -8.91
CA ARG A 254 -24.49 -25.30 -10.01
C ARG A 254 -25.30 -24.01 -9.96
N ARG A 255 -25.50 -23.41 -8.79
CA ARG A 255 -26.21 -22.13 -8.64
C ARG A 255 -25.29 -20.97 -9.04
N LEU A 256 -24.04 -20.95 -8.59
CA LEU A 256 -23.06 -19.96 -9.08
C LEU A 256 -22.95 -20.00 -10.60
N LEU A 257 -22.85 -21.19 -11.19
CA LEU A 257 -22.78 -21.38 -12.64
C LEU A 257 -23.98 -20.82 -13.42
N LYS A 258 -25.17 -20.76 -12.80
CA LYS A 258 -26.33 -20.08 -13.40
C LYS A 258 -26.22 -18.56 -13.26
N LEU A 259 -25.77 -18.08 -12.10
CA LEU A 259 -25.64 -16.67 -11.80
C LEU A 259 -24.53 -15.99 -12.61
N THR A 260 -23.52 -16.72 -13.11
CA THR A 260 -22.51 -16.17 -14.02
C THR A 260 -23.06 -15.74 -15.38
N LYS A 261 -24.27 -16.17 -15.76
CA LYS A 261 -24.93 -15.77 -17.02
C LYS A 261 -25.75 -14.49 -16.89
N GLU A 262 -25.93 -13.99 -15.68
CA GLU A 262 -26.65 -12.75 -15.43
C GLU A 262 -25.85 -11.55 -15.93
N LYS A 263 -26.55 -10.50 -16.38
CA LYS A 263 -25.90 -9.28 -16.90
C LYS A 263 -25.16 -8.47 -15.82
N THR A 264 -25.47 -8.69 -14.54
CA THR A 264 -24.90 -7.92 -13.42
C THR A 264 -24.30 -8.87 -12.38
N PRO A 265 -23.20 -8.48 -11.72
CA PRO A 265 -22.56 -9.30 -10.68
C PRO A 265 -23.39 -9.41 -9.40
N LYS A 266 -24.33 -8.47 -9.16
CA LYS A 266 -25.02 -8.32 -7.87
C LYS A 266 -25.67 -9.61 -7.35
N PRO A 267 -26.46 -10.38 -8.13
CA PRO A 267 -27.04 -11.63 -7.65
C PRO A 267 -26.00 -12.67 -7.22
N LEU A 268 -24.86 -12.74 -7.94
CA LEU A 268 -23.75 -13.62 -7.63
C LEU A 268 -23.06 -13.17 -6.34
N LEU A 269 -22.74 -11.87 -6.21
CA LEU A 269 -22.12 -11.32 -5.00
C LEU A 269 -23.03 -11.44 -3.77
N ASP A 270 -24.33 -11.25 -3.93
CA ASP A 270 -25.33 -11.43 -2.87
C ASP A 270 -25.41 -12.89 -2.44
N TYR A 271 -25.31 -13.84 -3.39
CA TYR A 271 -25.26 -15.26 -3.08
C TYR A 271 -24.00 -15.63 -2.28
N LEU A 272 -22.83 -15.13 -2.69
CA LEU A 272 -21.58 -15.31 -1.92
C LEU A 272 -21.72 -14.73 -0.50
N ARG A 273 -22.30 -13.53 -0.37
CA ARG A 273 -22.53 -12.88 0.93
C ARG A 273 -23.45 -13.70 1.85
N GLN A 274 -24.49 -14.33 1.29
CA GLN A 274 -25.41 -15.18 2.06
C GLN A 274 -24.80 -16.52 2.46
N LYS A 275 -23.92 -17.08 1.61
CA LYS A 275 -23.24 -18.36 1.84
C LYS A 275 -21.99 -18.24 2.69
N ARG A 276 -21.46 -17.02 2.86
CA ARG A 276 -20.38 -16.73 3.80
C ARG A 276 -20.74 -17.33 5.16
N PRO A 277 -19.90 -18.19 5.75
CA PRO A 277 -20.18 -18.81 7.05
C PRO A 277 -20.52 -17.72 8.06
N LYS A 278 -21.75 -17.73 8.57
CA LYS A 278 -22.11 -16.90 9.72
C LYS A 278 -21.36 -17.48 10.91
N SER A 279 -20.66 -16.62 11.66
CA SER A 279 -20.15 -16.98 12.97
C SER A 279 -21.34 -17.43 13.83
N ASN A 280 -21.51 -18.74 14.00
CA ASN A 280 -22.55 -19.29 14.85
C ASN A 280 -22.13 -19.13 16.30
N ASP A 281 -22.66 -18.08 16.93
CA ASP A 281 -23.10 -18.13 18.32
C ASP A 281 -24.38 -18.97 18.35
N SER A 282 -24.28 -20.25 18.72
CA SER A 282 -25.40 -20.99 19.34
C SER A 282 -24.91 -22.31 19.93
N THR A 283 -25.10 -22.41 21.23
CA THR A 283 -25.06 -23.58 22.10
C THR A 283 -25.92 -24.75 21.59
N GLY A 284 -25.38 -25.97 21.74
CA GLY A 284 -26.13 -27.18 22.05
C GLY A 284 -26.89 -27.90 20.93
N LYS A 285 -26.29 -28.96 20.37
CA LYS A 285 -26.70 -30.36 20.61
C LYS A 285 -25.80 -31.34 19.87
N ALA A 286 -25.20 -32.23 20.63
CA ALA A 286 -24.44 -33.37 20.17
C ALA A 286 -25.34 -34.41 19.49
N SER A 287 -24.85 -35.02 18.41
CA SER A 287 -25.18 -36.41 18.09
C SER A 287 -24.02 -37.07 17.33
N LYS A 288 -23.49 -38.12 17.95
CA LYS A 288 -22.55 -39.11 17.41
C LYS A 288 -23.13 -39.82 16.18
N ALA A 289 -22.30 -40.08 15.18
CA ALA A 289 -22.25 -41.37 14.48
C ALA A 289 -20.92 -41.51 13.73
N ALA A 290 -20.24 -42.64 13.95
CA ALA A 290 -18.99 -43.06 13.36
C ALA A 290 -19.17 -43.53 11.90
N ARG A 291 -18.12 -43.51 11.07
CA ARG A 291 -17.20 -44.66 10.85
C ARG A 291 -16.23 -44.42 9.67
N ALA A 292 -14.96 -44.73 9.96
CA ALA A 292 -13.94 -45.40 9.13
C ALA A 292 -13.47 -44.79 7.78
N GLY A 293 -12.16 -44.46 7.77
CA GLY A 293 -11.20 -45.31 7.04
C GLY A 293 -10.40 -44.63 5.94
N ARG A 294 -9.17 -44.20 6.26
CA ARG A 294 -7.90 -44.61 5.63
C ARG A 294 -6.75 -43.70 6.07
N GLN A 295 -5.71 -44.31 6.62
CA GLN A 295 -4.36 -43.75 6.54
C GLN A 295 -3.87 -43.86 5.08
N PRO A 296 -2.91 -43.02 4.69
CA PRO A 296 -1.57 -43.58 4.63
C PRO A 296 -0.54 -42.73 5.37
N THR A 297 0.36 -43.50 6.00
CA THR A 297 1.69 -43.17 6.48
C THR A 297 2.51 -42.32 5.50
N GLY A 298 3.14 -41.27 6.03
CA GLY A 298 4.18 -40.51 5.37
C GLY A 298 4.97 -39.74 6.42
N SER A 299 6.01 -40.38 6.95
CA SER A 299 7.03 -39.74 7.79
C SER A 299 7.74 -38.66 7.00
N ALA A 300 7.59 -37.40 7.41
CA ALA A 300 8.54 -36.35 7.15
C ALA A 300 8.78 -35.61 8.46
N ASN A 301 10.05 -35.49 8.85
CA ASN A 301 10.51 -34.67 9.96
C ASN A 301 9.87 -33.27 9.88
N GLU A 302 8.94 -32.98 10.77
CA GLU A 302 8.57 -31.62 11.10
C GLU A 302 9.76 -31.02 11.87
N LEU A 303 10.57 -30.23 11.15
CA LEU A 303 11.32 -29.15 11.78
C LEU A 303 10.28 -28.31 12.52
N GLN A 304 10.28 -28.40 13.84
CA GLN A 304 9.38 -27.66 14.71
C GLN A 304 9.78 -26.19 14.64
N GLU A 305 9.28 -25.48 13.63
CA GLU A 305 9.40 -24.04 13.51
C GLU A 305 8.66 -23.41 14.69
N THR A 306 9.38 -22.63 15.47
CA THR A 306 8.87 -22.01 16.67
C THR A 306 7.98 -20.82 16.30
N GLU A 307 6.68 -21.08 16.17
CA GLU A 307 5.67 -20.12 15.74
C GLU A 307 5.42 -19.04 16.82
N ASN A 308 5.35 -17.76 16.42
CA ASN A 308 4.92 -16.68 17.30
C ASN A 308 3.44 -16.85 17.68
N THR A 309 3.04 -16.40 18.88
CA THR A 309 1.65 -16.53 19.35
C THR A 309 1.10 -15.18 19.81
N ILE A 310 -0.15 -14.88 19.44
CA ILE A 310 -0.90 -13.74 19.96
C ILE A 310 -2.07 -14.27 20.78
N VAL A 311 -2.11 -13.98 22.07
CA VAL A 311 -3.25 -14.29 22.93
C VAL A 311 -4.16 -13.07 22.99
N VAL A 312 -5.43 -13.19 22.58
CA VAL A 312 -6.39 -12.09 22.69
C VAL A 312 -7.32 -12.30 23.88
N GLU A 313 -7.21 -11.41 24.87
CA GLU A 313 -8.06 -11.35 26.04
C GLU A 313 -9.31 -10.49 25.78
N PRO A 314 -10.45 -10.82 26.43
CA PRO A 314 -11.66 -10.01 26.36
C PRO A 314 -11.44 -8.63 27.00
N SER A 315 -12.29 -7.68 26.63
CA SER A 315 -12.21 -6.32 27.17
C SER A 315 -12.38 -6.27 28.68
N ASN A 316 -11.49 -5.53 29.36
CA ASN A 316 -11.65 -5.22 30.77
C ASN A 316 -12.63 -4.07 30.97
N ASP A 317 -13.66 -4.28 31.78
CA ASP A 317 -14.67 -3.27 32.08
C ASP A 317 -14.11 -2.05 32.85
N ASN A 318 -12.90 -2.15 33.41
CA ASN A 318 -12.19 -1.02 34.02
C ASN A 318 -11.50 -0.12 32.97
N HIS A 319 -11.18 -0.63 31.78
CA HIS A 319 -10.51 0.13 30.72
C HIS A 319 -11.51 0.79 29.75
N ARG A 320 -12.45 1.57 30.30
CA ARG A 320 -13.55 2.16 29.51
C ARG A 320 -13.11 3.33 28.66
N ILE A 321 -13.45 3.31 27.37
CA ILE A 321 -13.16 4.39 26.43
C ILE A 321 -14.48 4.92 25.85
N ARG A 322 -14.68 6.23 25.95
CA ARG A 322 -15.84 6.96 25.46
C ARG A 322 -15.50 7.80 24.25
N TRP A 323 -16.43 7.88 23.32
CA TRP A 323 -16.39 8.68 22.12
C TRP A 323 -17.54 9.68 22.17
N THR A 324 -17.28 10.91 21.75
CA THR A 324 -18.25 12.00 21.77
C THR A 324 -18.52 12.48 20.34
N SER A 325 -19.73 12.99 20.08
CA SER A 325 -20.15 13.50 18.76
C SER A 325 -19.27 14.63 18.22
N GLU A 326 -18.62 15.36 19.11
CA GLU A 326 -17.82 16.55 18.85
C GLU A 326 -16.61 16.23 17.98
N VAL A 327 -16.11 14.98 18.01
CA VAL A 327 -14.97 14.54 17.20
C VAL A 327 -15.36 14.06 15.80
N ALA A 328 -16.67 13.93 15.51
CA ALA A 328 -17.18 13.34 14.27
C ALA A 328 -16.69 14.08 13.01
N ASP A 329 -16.68 15.41 13.04
CA ASP A 329 -16.31 16.24 11.89
C ASP A 329 -14.81 16.60 11.88
N VAL A 330 -14.07 16.23 12.92
CA VAL A 330 -12.66 16.58 13.08
C VAL A 330 -11.76 15.39 12.75
N ARG A 331 -11.98 14.26 13.43
CA ARG A 331 -11.22 13.01 13.31
C ARG A 331 -12.04 11.84 13.88
N PRO A 332 -13.04 11.33 13.15
CA PRO A 332 -14.09 10.48 13.71
C PRO A 332 -13.63 9.10 14.19
N TYR A 333 -12.55 8.55 13.62
CA TYR A 333 -12.22 7.14 13.79
C TYR A 333 -11.15 6.95 14.87
N LEU A 334 -11.50 6.17 15.90
CA LEU A 334 -10.60 5.71 16.97
C LEU A 334 -10.75 4.21 17.14
N ILE A 335 -9.63 3.49 17.18
CA ILE A 335 -9.56 2.13 17.72
C ILE A 335 -8.43 2.06 18.74
N CYS A 336 -8.58 1.19 19.73
CA CYS A 336 -7.54 0.93 20.72
C CYS A 336 -7.37 -0.57 20.95
N CYS A 337 -6.23 -0.95 21.52
CA CYS A 337 -6.05 -2.22 22.24
C CYS A 337 -4.99 -2.02 23.31
N VAL A 338 -4.99 -2.90 24.31
CA VAL A 338 -3.92 -2.94 25.31
C VAL A 338 -2.97 -4.08 24.94
N VAL A 339 -1.67 -3.79 24.88
CA VAL A 339 -0.63 -4.81 24.73
C VAL A 339 -0.02 -5.04 26.11
N LYS A 340 -0.04 -6.29 26.58
CA LYS A 340 0.45 -6.67 27.91
C LYS A 340 1.77 -7.42 27.86
N GLY A 341 2.51 -7.33 28.96
CA GLY A 341 3.71 -8.14 29.18
C GLY A 341 4.89 -7.75 28.30
N LEU A 342 5.01 -6.47 27.96
CA LEU A 342 6.21 -5.94 27.30
C LEU A 342 7.36 -5.85 28.30
N ASP A 343 8.56 -6.10 27.80
CA ASP A 343 9.80 -5.96 28.55
C ASP A 343 10.67 -4.86 27.92
N PHE A 344 10.84 -3.77 28.67
CA PHE A 344 11.67 -2.63 28.29
C PHE A 344 12.88 -2.43 29.22
N VAL A 345 13.33 -3.48 29.93
CA VAL A 345 14.38 -3.40 30.97
C VAL A 345 15.67 -2.74 30.47
N HIS A 346 16.05 -2.90 29.20
CA HIS A 346 17.22 -2.23 28.62
C HIS A 346 16.84 -0.91 27.95
N GLU A 347 17.53 0.19 28.25
CA GLU A 347 17.21 1.52 27.71
C GLU A 347 17.19 1.59 26.16
N ASP A 348 18.00 0.76 25.50
CA ASP A 348 18.05 0.64 24.05
C ASP A 348 16.76 0.05 23.45
N THR A 349 16.01 -0.74 24.23
CA THR A 349 14.75 -1.34 23.78
C THR A 349 13.64 -0.30 23.64
N VAL A 350 13.55 0.65 24.59
CA VAL A 350 12.62 1.78 24.49
C VAL A 350 12.97 2.65 23.28
N LYS A 351 14.26 2.91 23.04
CA LYS A 351 14.71 3.68 21.86
C LYS A 351 14.34 2.97 20.56
N ALA A 352 14.54 1.65 20.47
CA ALA A 352 14.17 0.85 19.31
C ALA A 352 12.66 0.85 19.07
N PHE A 353 11.87 0.70 20.13
CA PHE A 353 10.40 0.77 20.08
C PHE A 353 9.90 2.14 19.58
N LEU A 354 10.46 3.24 20.09
CA LEU A 354 10.12 4.59 19.63
C LEU A 354 10.56 4.84 18.17
N LYS A 355 11.70 4.28 17.76
CA LYS A 355 12.17 4.35 16.37
C LYS A 355 11.23 3.58 15.42
N MET A 356 10.73 2.43 15.86
CA MET A 356 9.71 1.66 15.13
C MET A 356 8.43 2.47 14.93
N GLN A 357 7.93 3.13 15.98
CA GLN A 357 6.76 4.01 15.85
C GLN A 357 6.99 5.16 14.86
N THR A 358 8.16 5.78 14.91
CA THR A 358 8.54 6.86 13.98
C THR A 358 8.55 6.36 12.53
N LYS A 359 9.10 5.16 12.29
CA LYS A 359 9.10 4.53 10.95
C LYS A 359 7.68 4.26 10.45
N LEU A 360 6.79 3.75 11.32
CA LEU A 360 5.39 3.48 10.95
C LEU A 360 4.59 4.77 10.69
N HIS A 361 4.90 5.85 11.41
CA HIS A 361 4.35 7.17 11.14
C HIS A 361 4.73 7.67 9.74
N ASP A 362 5.96 7.42 9.30
CA ASP A 362 6.43 7.82 7.97
C ASP A 362 5.83 6.96 6.84
N THR A 363 5.65 5.65 7.06
CA THR A 363 5.19 4.70 6.04
C THR A 363 3.68 4.50 6.08
N VAL A 364 3.20 3.61 6.96
CA VAL A 364 1.81 3.10 6.98
C VAL A 364 0.80 4.20 7.31
N CYS A 365 1.22 5.18 8.12
CA CYS A 365 0.43 6.36 8.49
C CYS A 365 0.57 7.53 7.50
N GLN A 366 1.36 7.38 6.43
CA GLN A 366 1.62 8.41 5.41
C GLN A 366 2.03 9.76 6.03
N LYS A 367 3.06 9.76 6.86
CA LYS A 367 3.54 10.94 7.61
C LYS A 367 2.43 11.58 8.43
N ARG A 368 1.69 10.72 9.15
CA ARG A 368 0.55 11.04 10.03
C ARG A 368 -0.70 11.57 9.34
N VAL A 369 -0.73 11.58 8.00
CA VAL A 369 -1.90 12.04 7.24
C VAL A 369 -3.04 11.03 7.29
N ALA A 370 -2.74 9.77 6.97
CA ALA A 370 -3.74 8.71 6.89
C ALA A 370 -4.21 8.23 8.28
N GLY A 371 -3.36 8.35 9.30
CA GLY A 371 -3.69 7.99 10.67
C GLY A 371 -2.53 8.27 11.62
N THR A 372 -2.74 8.10 12.91
CA THR A 372 -1.72 8.35 13.93
C THR A 372 -1.77 7.28 14.99
N ILE A 373 -0.61 6.67 15.25
CA ILE A 373 -0.37 5.76 16.35
C ILE A 373 0.08 6.57 17.56
N ALA A 374 -0.46 6.26 18.72
CA ALA A 374 0.01 6.80 19.98
C ALA A 374 -0.01 5.70 21.05
N THR A 375 1.06 5.64 21.85
CA THR A 375 1.24 4.62 22.88
C THR A 375 1.34 5.27 24.24
N HIS A 376 0.63 4.72 25.21
CA HIS A 376 0.53 5.22 26.58
C HIS A 376 0.89 4.11 27.56
N ASP A 377 1.68 4.41 28.58
CA ASP A 377 1.86 3.50 29.71
C ASP A 377 0.51 3.31 30.43
N LEU A 378 0.01 2.08 30.47
CA LEU A 378 -1.31 1.77 31.00
C LEU A 378 -1.44 2.16 32.49
N ASN A 379 -0.36 2.04 33.26
CA ASN A 379 -0.36 2.35 34.70
C ASN A 379 -0.46 3.85 34.99
N LEU A 380 -0.17 4.69 34.00
CA LEU A 380 -0.24 6.14 34.12
C LEU A 380 -1.60 6.69 33.64
N LEU A 381 -2.50 5.83 33.17
CA LEU A 381 -3.82 6.22 32.69
C LEU A 381 -4.88 6.18 33.79
N GLN A 382 -5.79 7.15 33.76
CA GLN A 382 -6.98 7.16 34.59
C GLN A 382 -8.23 6.98 33.73
N PHE A 383 -8.91 5.86 33.89
CA PHE A 383 -10.15 5.55 33.17
C PHE A 383 -11.39 6.11 33.91
N PRO A 384 -12.47 6.47 33.20
CA PRO A 384 -12.71 6.29 31.77
C PRO A 384 -11.99 7.34 30.92
N LEU A 385 -11.46 6.92 29.77
CA LEU A 385 -10.90 7.82 28.77
C LEU A 385 -12.02 8.41 27.91
N THR A 386 -11.89 9.67 27.49
CA THR A 386 -12.88 10.35 26.65
C THR A 386 -12.22 10.95 25.41
N TYR A 387 -12.57 10.42 24.24
CA TYR A 387 -12.18 10.94 22.94
C TYR A 387 -13.19 11.97 22.45
N THR A 388 -12.73 13.21 22.33
CA THR A 388 -13.57 14.38 22.02
C THR A 388 -12.84 15.38 21.13
N ALA A 389 -13.51 16.48 20.79
CA ALA A 389 -12.87 17.64 20.20
C ALA A 389 -13.19 18.91 21.01
N LEU A 390 -12.14 19.65 21.37
CA LEU A 390 -12.23 20.90 22.13
C LEU A 390 -11.66 22.07 21.33
N PRO A 391 -12.08 23.31 21.62
CA PRO A 391 -11.40 24.50 21.15
C PRO A 391 -9.89 24.47 21.49
N PRO A 392 -9.00 24.87 20.57
CA PRO A 392 -7.55 24.77 20.79
C PRO A 392 -7.02 25.52 22.02
N ASP A 393 -7.72 26.57 22.46
CA ASP A 393 -7.42 27.39 23.64
C ASP A 393 -7.76 26.68 24.96
N GLU A 394 -8.70 25.73 24.94
CA GLU A 394 -9.07 24.90 26.09
C GLU A 394 -8.15 23.68 26.25
N ILE A 395 -7.34 23.36 25.24
CA ILE A 395 -6.45 22.19 25.26
C ILE A 395 -5.07 22.61 25.77
N SER A 396 -4.65 22.02 26.88
CA SER A 396 -3.29 22.16 27.42
C SER A 396 -2.72 20.81 27.83
N LEU A 397 -1.47 20.56 27.43
CA LEU A 397 -0.73 19.34 27.78
C LEU A 397 0.75 19.64 27.92
N ILE A 398 1.53 18.69 28.47
CA ILE A 398 3.00 18.72 28.42
C ILE A 398 3.41 17.84 27.24
N PRO A 399 3.75 18.39 26.06
CA PRO A 399 4.08 17.57 24.89
C PRO A 399 5.26 16.65 25.15
N LEU A 400 5.32 15.51 24.46
CA LEU A 400 6.51 14.66 24.46
C LEU A 400 7.77 15.48 24.18
N ASN A 401 8.82 15.23 24.97
CA ASN A 401 10.13 15.91 24.90
C ASN A 401 10.12 17.40 25.30
N ARG A 402 9.04 17.89 25.93
CA ARG A 402 8.99 19.22 26.57
C ARG A 402 8.83 19.07 28.09
N LYS A 403 9.24 20.11 28.82
CA LYS A 403 9.20 20.14 30.29
C LYS A 403 8.03 20.91 30.87
N THR A 404 7.42 21.78 30.07
CA THR A 404 6.38 22.71 30.52
C THR A 404 5.09 22.48 29.75
N THR A 405 3.98 22.82 30.40
CA THR A 405 2.66 22.82 29.77
C THR A 405 2.62 23.84 28.63
N VAL A 406 2.00 23.45 27.52
CA VAL A 406 1.82 24.27 26.33
C VAL A 406 0.37 24.12 25.87
N SER A 407 -0.28 25.23 25.52
CA SER A 407 -1.62 25.19 24.92
C SER A 407 -1.55 24.67 23.49
N ALA A 408 -2.62 24.06 22.98
CA ALA A 408 -2.65 23.53 21.63
C ALA A 408 -2.50 24.64 20.57
N VAL A 409 -3.07 25.83 20.81
CA VAL A 409 -2.85 27.03 19.98
C VAL A 409 -1.35 27.29 19.82
N ARG A 410 -0.64 27.45 20.95
CA ARG A 410 0.77 27.80 20.93
C ARG A 410 1.63 26.68 20.34
N LEU A 411 1.25 25.43 20.57
CA LEU A 411 1.96 24.28 20.02
C LEU A 411 1.86 24.22 18.49
N VAL A 412 0.66 24.43 17.93
CA VAL A 412 0.45 24.44 16.48
C VAL A 412 1.18 25.61 15.82
N GLU A 413 1.20 26.79 16.45
CA GLU A 413 1.99 27.94 15.98
C GLU A 413 3.47 27.58 15.86
N ILE A 414 4.08 27.06 16.93
CA ILE A 414 5.50 26.67 16.95
C ILE A 414 5.81 25.67 15.84
N LEU A 415 4.98 24.62 15.70
CA LEU A 415 5.19 23.60 14.66
C LEU A 415 4.99 24.14 13.24
N THR A 416 4.10 25.12 13.06
CA THR A 416 3.89 25.79 11.78
C THR A 416 5.10 26.66 11.42
N GLU A 417 5.64 27.42 12.38
CA GLU A 417 6.84 28.23 12.21
C GLU A 417 8.06 27.35 11.86
N GLU A 418 8.26 26.23 12.56
CA GLU A 418 9.31 25.24 12.28
C GLU A 418 9.18 24.65 10.86
N ALA A 419 7.96 24.28 10.46
CA ALA A 419 7.68 23.77 9.12
C ALA A 419 7.99 24.80 8.02
N GLU A 420 7.68 26.08 8.26
CA GLU A 420 7.96 27.17 7.33
C GLU A 420 9.45 27.50 7.24
N ALA A 421 10.16 27.51 8.37
CA ALA A 421 11.60 27.70 8.42
C ALA A 421 12.32 26.60 7.62
N LEU A 422 11.95 25.34 7.83
CA LEU A 422 12.54 24.20 7.13
C LEU A 422 12.21 24.19 5.62
N ARG A 423 11.01 24.67 5.24
CA ARG A 423 10.64 24.84 3.83
C ARG A 423 11.51 25.91 3.15
N LYS A 424 11.71 27.06 3.82
CA LYS A 424 12.55 28.17 3.34
C LYS A 424 14.01 27.74 3.23
N GLU A 425 14.55 27.07 4.23
CA GLU A 425 15.92 26.54 4.24
C GLU A 425 16.17 25.58 3.07
N LYS A 426 15.25 24.64 2.84
CA LYS A 426 15.37 23.64 1.76
C LYS A 426 14.99 24.17 0.37
N LYS A 427 14.67 25.46 0.23
CA LYS A 427 14.25 26.13 -1.02
C LYS A 427 13.14 25.36 -1.76
N ARG A 428 12.20 24.74 -1.03
CA ARG A 428 11.11 23.97 -1.63
C ARG A 428 9.88 24.84 -1.79
N ASN A 429 9.20 24.72 -2.93
CA ASN A 429 7.91 25.39 -3.14
C ASN A 429 6.80 24.74 -2.28
N VAL A 430 6.91 23.44 -2.00
CA VAL A 430 5.94 22.65 -1.21
C VAL A 430 6.55 22.25 0.13
N TYR A 431 5.74 22.21 1.19
CA TYR A 431 6.17 21.76 2.52
C TYR A 431 6.73 20.33 2.48
N SER A 432 7.68 20.01 3.37
CA SER A 432 8.11 18.63 3.52
C SER A 432 6.92 17.80 4.01
N GLY A 433 6.73 16.59 3.45
CA GLY A 433 5.61 15.72 3.84
C GLY A 433 5.55 15.43 5.35
N ILE A 434 6.66 15.62 6.08
CA ILE A 434 6.75 15.44 7.53
C ILE A 434 5.84 16.44 8.27
N HIS A 435 5.62 17.65 7.75
CA HIS A 435 4.80 18.67 8.43
C HIS A 435 3.37 18.77 7.87
N GLN A 436 3.01 17.89 6.92
CA GLN A 436 1.70 17.93 6.28
C GLN A 436 0.55 17.69 7.28
N TYR A 437 0.80 16.93 8.35
CA TYR A 437 -0.18 16.68 9.40
C TYR A 437 -0.57 17.94 10.19
N VAL A 438 0.34 18.93 10.32
CA VAL A 438 0.04 20.20 11.01
C VAL A 438 -1.05 20.97 10.24
N TYR A 439 -1.08 20.84 8.91
CA TYR A 439 -2.10 21.46 8.07
C TYR A 439 -3.47 20.80 8.17
N LEU A 440 -3.55 19.53 8.60
CA LEU A 440 -4.84 18.84 8.77
C LEU A 440 -5.70 19.45 9.89
N ILE A 441 -5.06 20.17 10.80
CA ILE A 441 -5.71 20.83 11.94
C ILE A 441 -5.61 22.34 11.86
N LYS A 442 -4.74 22.89 11.01
CA LYS A 442 -4.62 24.33 10.80
C LYS A 442 -5.98 24.91 10.38
N ASN A 443 -6.42 25.94 11.10
CA ASN A 443 -7.71 26.63 10.92
C ASN A 443 -8.97 25.80 11.27
N LYS A 444 -8.85 24.67 11.97
CA LYS A 444 -10.02 24.01 12.55
C LYS A 444 -10.45 24.69 13.84
N GLU A 445 -11.75 24.84 14.03
CA GLU A 445 -12.34 25.42 15.25
C GLU A 445 -12.15 24.54 16.48
N LYS A 446 -12.02 23.22 16.29
CA LYS A 446 -11.81 22.24 17.36
C LYS A 446 -10.76 21.21 16.96
N TYR A 447 -9.98 20.76 17.93
CA TYR A 447 -8.98 19.70 17.75
C TYR A 447 -9.39 18.45 18.51
N ALA A 448 -9.17 17.29 17.89
CA ALA A 448 -9.40 16.00 18.53
C ALA A 448 -8.38 15.79 19.66
N CYS A 449 -8.85 15.33 20.81
CA CYS A 449 -8.01 15.02 21.96
C CYS A 449 -8.56 13.80 22.72
N LEU A 450 -7.66 13.10 23.39
CA LEU A 450 -8.02 12.06 24.36
C LEU A 450 -7.79 12.60 25.78
N LEU A 451 -8.84 12.54 26.58
CA LEU A 451 -8.86 12.97 27.99
C LEU A 451 -8.87 11.75 28.89
N ASP A 452 -8.23 11.85 30.05
CA ASP A 452 -8.39 10.90 31.14
C ASP A 452 -9.61 11.25 32.04
N ALA A 453 -9.81 10.47 33.10
CA ALA A 453 -10.91 10.67 34.06
C ALA A 453 -10.89 12.07 34.71
N ASP A 454 -9.69 12.61 34.94
CA ASP A 454 -9.46 13.93 35.54
C ASP A 454 -9.60 15.09 34.53
N GLN A 455 -10.01 14.80 33.30
CA GLN A 455 -10.07 15.75 32.19
C GLN A 455 -8.69 16.30 31.78
N THR A 456 -7.62 15.55 32.07
CA THR A 456 -6.28 15.87 31.59
C THR A 456 -6.11 15.36 30.16
N VAL A 457 -5.58 16.20 29.27
CA VAL A 457 -5.30 15.83 27.88
C VAL A 457 -4.06 14.94 27.82
N ILE A 458 -4.26 13.66 27.48
CA ILE A 458 -3.18 12.66 27.37
C ILE A 458 -2.71 12.46 25.93
N SER A 459 -3.55 12.80 24.93
CA SER A 459 -3.19 12.76 23.51
C SER A 459 -3.83 13.90 22.73
N LEU A 460 -3.09 14.44 21.77
CA LEU A 460 -3.54 15.47 20.83
C LEU A 460 -3.24 15.05 19.37
N PRO A 461 -4.03 14.13 18.79
CA PRO A 461 -3.83 13.69 17.40
C PRO A 461 -4.15 14.78 16.37
N PRO A 462 -3.40 14.89 15.25
CA PRO A 462 -2.25 14.07 14.86
C PRO A 462 -0.89 14.60 15.36
N ILE A 463 -0.88 15.50 16.35
CA ILE A 463 0.32 16.24 16.77
C ILE A 463 1.24 15.40 17.65
N THR A 464 0.81 15.06 18.87
CA THR A 464 1.70 14.49 19.90
C THR A 464 0.91 13.95 21.09
N ASN A 465 1.60 13.18 21.93
CA ASN A 465 1.08 12.70 23.21
C ASN A 465 1.56 13.60 24.35
N SER A 466 0.92 13.45 25.51
CA SER A 466 1.42 14.00 26.75
C SER A 466 2.60 13.19 27.29
N SER A 467 3.56 13.90 27.89
CA SER A 467 4.65 13.28 28.66
C SER A 467 4.16 12.57 29.92
N SER A 468 2.95 12.87 30.40
CA SER A 468 2.36 12.24 31.59
C SER A 468 2.10 10.75 31.44
N THR A 469 1.92 10.25 30.22
CA THR A 469 1.63 8.83 29.93
C THR A 469 2.75 8.18 29.12
N LYS A 470 3.98 8.71 29.20
CA LYS A 470 5.10 8.31 28.35
C LYS A 470 5.56 6.88 28.68
N VAL A 471 5.75 6.06 27.65
CA VAL A 471 6.38 4.74 27.77
C VAL A 471 7.84 4.89 28.21
N SER A 472 8.23 4.10 29.21
CA SER A 472 9.56 4.10 29.83
C SER A 472 10.08 2.68 30.01
N SER A 473 11.27 2.52 30.59
CA SER A 473 11.85 1.20 30.86
C SER A 473 11.08 0.39 31.90
N THR A 474 10.24 1.03 32.72
CA THR A 474 9.38 0.35 33.71
C THR A 474 8.01 -0.04 33.16
N THR A 475 7.67 0.43 31.96
CA THR A 475 6.37 0.14 31.35
C THR A 475 6.28 -1.35 30.99
N ARG A 476 5.15 -1.97 31.34
CA ARG A 476 4.87 -3.38 31.01
C ARG A 476 3.67 -3.52 30.10
N ASP A 477 2.63 -2.76 30.38
CA ASP A 477 1.40 -2.77 29.61
C ASP A 477 1.20 -1.40 28.98
N ILE A 478 0.83 -1.38 27.71
CA ILE A 478 0.59 -0.15 26.98
C ILE A 478 -0.82 -0.13 26.40
N LEU A 479 -1.48 1.02 26.49
CA LEU A 479 -2.62 1.31 25.62
C LEU A 479 -2.08 1.84 24.29
N VAL A 480 -2.45 1.18 23.20
CA VAL A 480 -2.19 1.66 21.85
C VAL A 480 -3.48 2.27 21.33
N GLU A 481 -3.42 3.55 20.98
CA GLU A 481 -4.50 4.25 20.27
C GLU A 481 -4.10 4.45 18.80
N VAL A 482 -5.07 4.27 17.91
CA VAL A 482 -4.94 4.63 16.50
C VAL A 482 -6.12 5.48 16.09
N THR A 483 -5.84 6.70 15.66
CA THR A 483 -6.86 7.64 15.17
C THR A 483 -6.67 7.93 13.68
N SER A 484 -7.77 8.16 12.97
CA SER A 484 -7.78 8.50 11.54
C SER A 484 -8.92 9.44 11.20
N SER A 485 -8.71 10.25 10.17
CA SER A 485 -9.77 11.05 9.53
C SER A 485 -10.39 10.32 8.32
N GLU A 486 -9.86 9.16 7.92
CA GLU A 486 -10.24 8.47 6.68
C GLU A 486 -11.28 7.37 6.91
N SER A 487 -10.95 6.37 7.75
CA SER A 487 -11.84 5.23 8.03
C SER A 487 -11.37 4.37 9.21
N PHE A 488 -12.27 3.55 9.76
CA PHE A 488 -11.89 2.47 10.69
C PHE A 488 -10.95 1.44 10.04
N ALA A 489 -11.08 1.19 8.73
CA ALA A 489 -10.20 0.29 8.01
C ALA A 489 -8.75 0.81 7.99
N ALA A 490 -8.56 2.12 7.80
CA ALA A 490 -7.25 2.75 7.92
C ALA A 490 -6.66 2.57 9.33
N CYS A 491 -7.48 2.75 10.38
CA CYS A 491 -7.04 2.50 11.76
C CYS A 491 -6.60 1.04 11.97
N LYS A 492 -7.40 0.07 11.49
CA LYS A 492 -7.09 -1.37 11.64
C LYS A 492 -5.79 -1.74 10.95
N ARG A 493 -5.61 -1.34 9.68
CA ARG A 493 -4.37 -1.56 8.92
C ARG A 493 -3.15 -0.99 9.65
N ILE A 494 -3.26 0.22 10.21
CA ILE A 494 -2.19 0.85 10.98
C ILE A 494 -1.89 0.08 12.28
N MET A 495 -2.93 -0.36 12.99
CA MET A 495 -2.80 -1.13 14.23
C MET A 495 -2.20 -2.52 13.99
N GLU A 496 -2.60 -3.22 12.93
CA GLU A 496 -2.02 -4.51 12.54
C GLU A 496 -0.56 -4.37 12.13
N ALA A 497 -0.21 -3.33 11.35
CA ALA A 497 1.19 -3.06 11.02
C ALA A 497 2.03 -2.78 12.28
N PHE A 498 1.47 -2.07 13.27
CA PHE A 498 2.12 -1.85 14.56
C PHE A 498 2.35 -3.16 15.32
N ILE A 499 1.32 -4.00 15.43
CA ILE A 499 1.42 -5.30 16.13
C ILE A 499 2.41 -6.23 15.41
N GLY A 500 2.38 -6.28 14.08
CA GLY A 500 3.32 -7.07 13.28
C GLY A 500 4.77 -6.65 13.49
N HIS A 501 5.07 -5.35 13.44
CA HIS A 501 6.42 -4.85 13.72
C HIS A 501 6.83 -5.07 15.18
N LEU A 502 5.88 -4.99 16.11
CA LEU A 502 6.13 -5.29 17.52
C LEU A 502 6.51 -6.77 17.70
N LEU A 503 5.79 -7.69 17.04
CA LEU A 503 6.12 -9.12 17.02
C LEU A 503 7.51 -9.37 16.44
N GLU A 504 7.78 -8.84 15.24
CA GLU A 504 9.11 -8.97 14.60
C GLU A 504 10.23 -8.45 15.50
N TYR A 505 10.01 -7.30 16.12
CA TYR A 505 10.93 -6.70 17.07
C TYR A 505 11.19 -7.64 18.25
N LEU A 506 10.15 -8.12 18.93
CA LEU A 506 10.30 -9.01 20.08
C LEU A 506 10.94 -10.35 19.67
N THR A 507 10.57 -10.92 18.53
CA THR A 507 11.20 -12.14 17.98
C THR A 507 12.69 -11.93 17.71
N SER A 508 13.09 -10.75 17.21
CA SER A 508 14.50 -10.43 16.99
C SER A 508 15.31 -10.38 18.30
N GLN A 509 14.70 -9.91 19.39
CA GLN A 509 15.32 -9.88 20.72
C GLN A 509 15.39 -11.28 21.35
N ALA A 510 14.40 -12.14 21.11
CA ALA A 510 14.42 -13.52 21.61
C ALA A 510 15.52 -14.38 20.96
N LYS A 511 15.82 -14.14 19.67
CA LYS A 511 16.84 -14.88 18.90
C LYS A 511 18.28 -14.64 19.36
N THR A 512 18.55 -13.67 20.23
CA THR A 512 19.88 -13.44 20.80
C THR A 512 20.15 -14.24 22.08
N GLY A 513 19.16 -14.95 22.63
CA GLY A 513 19.33 -15.92 23.73
C GLY A 513 19.51 -17.36 23.23
N GLU A 514 20.00 -18.26 24.09
CA GLU A 514 20.30 -19.68 23.76
C GLU A 514 19.10 -20.53 23.33
N ASP A 515 17.88 -19.98 23.33
CA ASP A 515 16.64 -20.69 23.00
C ASP A 515 15.90 -20.01 21.85
N LYS A 516 15.89 -20.65 20.68
CA LYS A 516 15.07 -20.25 19.53
C LYS A 516 13.60 -20.61 19.80
N ARG A 517 12.92 -19.91 20.71
CA ARG A 517 11.47 -20.06 20.94
C ARG A 517 10.70 -18.90 20.33
N GLY A 518 9.48 -19.16 19.86
CA GLY A 518 8.55 -18.15 19.36
C GLY A 518 8.12 -17.22 20.49
N VAL A 519 7.80 -15.97 20.16
CA VAL A 519 7.36 -14.98 21.16
C VAL A 519 5.86 -15.04 21.33
N THR A 520 5.39 -14.90 22.58
CA THR A 520 3.97 -14.72 22.89
C THR A 520 3.71 -13.29 23.32
N ILE A 521 2.73 -12.62 22.70
CA ILE A 521 2.19 -11.34 23.17
C ILE A 521 0.73 -11.49 23.56
N THR A 522 0.30 -10.72 24.55
CA THR A 522 -1.10 -10.67 24.97
C THR A 522 -1.72 -9.34 24.56
N LEU A 523 -2.83 -9.41 23.83
CA LEU A 523 -3.63 -8.26 23.43
C LEU A 523 -4.96 -8.29 24.17
N GLU A 524 -5.22 -7.31 25.01
CA GLU A 524 -6.55 -7.10 25.57
C GLU A 524 -7.39 -6.23 24.63
N GLN A 525 -8.58 -6.72 24.31
CA GLN A 525 -9.54 -6.03 23.45
C GLN A 525 -10.03 -4.72 24.08
N ALA A 526 -9.99 -3.61 23.35
CA ALA A 526 -10.63 -2.38 23.79
C ALA A 526 -11.97 -2.17 23.09
N LYS A 527 -12.94 -1.63 23.83
CA LYS A 527 -14.26 -1.23 23.32
C LYS A 527 -14.44 0.28 23.48
N VAL A 528 -14.80 0.94 22.40
CA VAL A 528 -15.08 2.38 22.38
C VAL A 528 -16.58 2.57 22.27
N TRP A 529 -17.18 3.18 23.28
CA TRP A 529 -18.62 3.43 23.38
C TRP A 529 -18.95 4.90 23.14
N THR A 530 -20.16 5.24 22.74
CA THR A 530 -20.63 6.63 22.84
C THR A 530 -20.66 7.09 24.29
N ARG A 531 -20.62 8.40 24.52
CA ARG A 531 -20.57 9.00 25.88
C ARG A 531 -21.68 8.51 26.81
N ASP A 532 -22.86 8.28 26.26
CA ASP A 532 -24.07 7.78 26.91
C ASP A 532 -24.13 6.25 27.00
N ASP A 533 -23.08 5.55 26.57
CA ASP A 533 -22.97 4.10 26.47
C ASP A 533 -24.08 3.44 25.62
N SER A 534 -24.80 4.22 24.80
CA SER A 534 -25.93 3.73 24.00
C SER A 534 -25.52 2.92 22.78
N SER A 535 -24.33 3.18 22.24
CA SER A 535 -23.85 2.52 21.03
C SER A 535 -22.34 2.26 21.06
N LEU A 536 -21.95 1.10 20.54
CA LEU A 536 -20.56 0.72 20.38
C LEU A 536 -20.02 1.29 19.08
N LYS A 537 -18.98 2.13 19.17
CA LYS A 537 -18.35 2.78 18.01
C LYS A 537 -17.27 1.91 17.38
N SER A 538 -16.45 1.25 18.19
CA SER A 538 -15.43 0.34 17.71
C SER A 538 -15.04 -0.71 18.75
N VAL A 539 -14.54 -1.83 18.25
CA VAL A 539 -13.95 -2.91 19.04
C VAL A 539 -12.71 -3.38 18.32
N TYR A 540 -11.61 -3.54 19.03
CA TYR A 540 -10.39 -4.10 18.45
C TYR A 540 -9.52 -4.80 19.51
N PRO A 541 -8.89 -5.95 19.22
CA PRO A 541 -9.07 -6.75 17.99
C PRO A 541 -10.34 -7.61 18.08
N THR A 542 -11.06 -7.71 16.96
CA THR A 542 -12.20 -8.61 16.75
C THR A 542 -11.74 -9.96 16.21
N VAL A 543 -12.67 -10.91 16.07
CA VAL A 543 -12.41 -12.23 15.47
C VAL A 543 -11.93 -12.18 14.02
N ASN A 544 -12.09 -11.04 13.32
CA ASN A 544 -11.68 -10.86 11.93
C ASN A 544 -10.37 -10.08 11.78
N ASP A 545 -9.72 -9.70 12.88
CA ASP A 545 -8.46 -8.95 12.87
C ASP A 545 -7.29 -9.90 13.23
N LEU A 546 -6.07 -9.50 12.88
CA LEU A 546 -4.78 -10.16 13.18
C LEU A 546 -4.43 -11.40 12.33
N HIS A 547 -5.29 -11.81 11.38
CA HIS A 547 -5.07 -13.04 10.58
C HIS A 547 -3.94 -12.95 9.56
N GLU A 548 -3.58 -11.73 9.14
CA GLU A 548 -2.49 -11.49 8.18
C GLU A 548 -1.11 -11.45 8.88
N LEU A 549 -1.06 -11.57 10.21
CA LEU A 549 0.19 -11.57 10.96
C LEU A 549 0.79 -12.97 10.98
N ASN A 550 2.12 -13.05 10.87
CA ASN A 550 2.87 -14.30 11.00
C ASN A 550 2.94 -14.77 12.47
N ALA A 551 1.79 -15.07 13.06
CA ALA A 551 1.63 -15.57 14.41
C ALA A 551 0.30 -16.31 14.57
N ARG A 552 0.31 -17.37 15.38
CA ARG A 552 -0.89 -18.08 15.80
C ARG A 552 -1.73 -17.23 16.75
N VAL A 553 -2.95 -16.92 16.37
CA VAL A 553 -3.89 -16.15 17.21
C VAL A 553 -4.72 -17.10 18.08
N VAL A 554 -4.62 -16.96 19.39
CA VAL A 554 -5.35 -17.74 20.40
C VAL A 554 -6.35 -16.84 21.11
N ARG A 555 -7.60 -17.29 21.21
CA ARG A 555 -8.68 -16.57 21.91
C ARG A 555 -9.26 -17.51 22.97
N PRO A 556 -8.85 -17.41 24.24
CA PRO A 556 -9.37 -18.29 25.29
C PRO A 556 -10.89 -18.13 25.41
N SER A 557 -11.60 -19.26 25.42
CA SER A 557 -13.05 -19.32 25.67
C SER A 557 -13.37 -18.87 27.10
N ARG A 558 -14.47 -18.13 27.28
CA ARG A 558 -14.94 -17.53 28.55
C ARG A 558 -15.10 -18.48 29.76
N GLU A 559 -14.87 -19.78 29.60
CA GLU A 559 -14.99 -20.81 30.64
C GLU A 559 -13.65 -21.18 31.32
N GLN A 560 -12.53 -20.53 30.99
CA GLN A 560 -11.20 -20.84 31.56
C GLN A 560 -10.41 -19.63 32.10
N CYS A 561 -11.07 -18.55 32.50
CA CYS A 561 -10.46 -17.48 33.32
C CYS A 561 -11.01 -17.50 34.75
#